data_AF-A0A9E9ICX4-F1
#
_entry.id   AF-A0A9E9ICX4-F1
#
_cell.length_a   1.000
_cell.length_b   1.000
_cell.length_c   1.000
_cell.angle_alpha   90.00
_cell.angle_beta   90.00
_cell.angle_gamma   90.00
#
_symmetry.space_group_name_H-M   'P 1'
#
loop_
_entity.id
_entity.type
_entity.pdbx_description
1 polymer ?
#
loop_
_entity_poly.entity_id
_entity_poly.type
_entity_poly.pdbx_seq_one_letter_code
_entity_poly.pdbx_strand_id
1 'polypeptide(L)'
;MSNDAPLSASVPLAERLRPRTIDDVIGQRHLLGKGKPLRVAFEAGRPHSMILWGPPGVGKTTLARLMADAFKAYFIALSAVLSGVKDIRDAVEAAQIQRGQGKQTVVFVDEVHRFNKAQQDAFLPHVESGLFIFVGATTENPSFEVNGALLSRAAVYVLKSLNDDELGEMIVRAAHELGDIGFTDEARQGLIDSADGDGRKLLNNVEIVAQAAAMQDLTTIDEALLASVLAENLRRFDKGGDAFYDQISALHKSVRGSSPDGALYWFCRMLDGGADPRYLARRIVRMAWEDIGLADPRAARIALDAAETYERLGTPEGELALAQAILYLAAAPKSNAGYNAYNQARAFVGKDKSRAVPIHLRNAPTKLMKELGYGHEYRYAHDEPDAYAAGETYFPDDLRAQHWYRPVPRGLEGKIGEKLNWLKSLDAEWRRANTKGRQADAAAKPSGAGATSSGKPAPVEPSDDESA
;
A
#
# COMPACT_ATOMS: atom_id res chain seq x y z
N MET A 1 49.52 26.18 21.05
CA MET A 1 48.15 26.73 21.03
C MET A 1 47.24 25.57 20.68
N SER A 2 46.48 25.12 21.66
CA SER A 2 45.60 23.95 21.60
C SER A 2 44.53 24.13 20.54
N ASN A 3 44.42 23.14 19.67
CA ASN A 3 43.50 23.08 18.55
C ASN A 3 42.16 22.49 19.05
N ASP A 4 41.42 23.26 19.84
CA ASP A 4 40.05 22.96 20.27
C ASP A 4 39.07 23.81 19.45
N ALA A 5 38.89 23.46 18.17
CA ALA A 5 37.62 23.78 17.50
C ALA A 5 36.63 22.70 17.95
N PRO A 6 35.56 23.03 18.70
CA PRO A 6 34.73 22.02 19.32
C PRO A 6 34.01 21.19 18.24
N LEU A 7 33.97 19.89 18.44
CA LEU A 7 33.23 18.87 17.67
C LEU A 7 31.71 19.17 17.50
N SER A 8 31.20 20.29 18.02
CA SER A 8 29.80 20.72 17.93
C SER A 8 29.37 21.20 16.54
N ALA A 9 30.29 21.72 15.72
CA ALA A 9 29.96 22.28 14.41
C ALA A 9 29.63 21.22 13.32
N SER A 10 29.90 19.93 13.57
CA SER A 10 29.61 18.84 12.63
C SER A 10 28.28 18.12 12.91
N VAL A 11 27.63 18.40 14.04
CA VAL A 11 26.37 17.76 14.43
C VAL A 11 25.20 18.59 13.90
N PRO A 12 24.28 18.01 13.10
CA PRO A 12 23.13 18.74 12.56
C PRO A 12 22.29 19.39 13.65
N LEU A 13 21.72 20.56 13.36
CA LEU A 13 20.91 21.33 14.31
C LEU A 13 19.74 20.52 14.88
N ALA A 14 19.11 19.69 14.05
CA ALA A 14 18.03 18.79 14.48
C ALA A 14 18.45 17.77 15.56
N GLU A 15 19.72 17.38 15.60
CA GLU A 15 20.26 16.51 16.65
C GLU A 15 20.66 17.32 17.89
N ARG A 16 21.26 18.50 17.71
CA ARG A 16 21.65 19.40 18.81
C ARG A 16 20.46 19.85 19.65
N LEU A 17 19.36 20.20 18.98
CA LEU A 17 18.11 20.67 19.60
C LEU A 17 17.19 19.53 20.06
N ARG A 18 17.62 18.27 20.01
CA ARG A 18 16.75 17.18 20.43
C ARG A 18 16.34 17.37 21.90
N PRO A 19 15.03 17.37 22.21
CA PRO A 19 14.51 17.41 23.57
C PRO A 19 15.21 16.43 24.51
N ARG A 20 15.51 16.87 25.74
CA ARG A 20 16.14 16.02 26.79
C ARG A 20 15.12 15.51 27.81
N THR A 21 14.01 16.21 27.94
CA THR A 21 12.87 15.82 28.77
C THR A 21 11.57 15.89 27.97
N ILE A 22 10.51 15.27 28.49
CA ILE A 22 9.18 15.34 27.87
C ILE A 22 8.59 16.76 27.91
N ASP A 23 9.03 17.59 28.85
CA ASP A 23 8.58 19.00 28.96
C ASP A 23 9.25 19.88 27.89
N ASP A 24 10.40 19.45 27.36
CA ASP A 24 11.07 20.13 26.25
C ASP A 24 10.44 19.80 24.88
N VAL A 25 9.55 18.81 24.80
CA VAL A 25 8.92 18.41 23.53
C VAL A 25 7.91 19.48 23.11
N ILE A 26 8.19 20.10 21.97
CA ILE A 26 7.23 20.98 21.30
C ILE A 26 6.23 20.11 20.52
N GLY A 27 4.95 20.43 20.68
CA GLY A 27 3.84 19.68 20.08
C GLY A 27 3.36 18.48 20.90
N GLN A 28 2.47 17.69 20.31
CA GLN A 28 1.89 16.47 20.90
C GLN A 28 1.23 16.67 22.28
N ARG A 29 0.71 17.87 22.58
CA ARG A 29 0.06 18.19 23.86
C ARG A 29 -1.13 17.27 24.18
N HIS A 30 -1.78 16.69 23.17
CA HIS A 30 -2.84 15.70 23.36
C HIS A 30 -2.33 14.36 23.92
N LEU A 31 -1.03 14.06 23.80
CA LEU A 31 -0.38 12.87 24.36
C LEU A 31 0.45 13.19 25.62
N LEU A 32 1.12 14.33 25.64
CA LEU A 32 2.11 14.72 26.65
C LEU A 32 1.62 15.76 27.67
N GLY A 33 0.43 16.33 27.46
CA GLY A 33 -0.18 17.24 28.43
C GLY A 33 -0.46 16.57 29.77
N LYS A 34 -0.66 17.36 30.83
CA LYS A 34 -0.98 16.85 32.17
C LYS A 34 -2.17 15.88 32.12
N GLY A 35 -2.00 14.69 32.69
CA GLY A 35 -3.01 13.63 32.72
C GLY A 35 -3.28 12.93 31.39
N LYS A 36 -2.49 13.18 30.34
CA LYS A 36 -2.63 12.52 29.04
C LYS A 36 -1.94 11.16 29.00
N PRO A 37 -2.34 10.24 28.10
CA PRO A 37 -1.96 8.83 28.18
C PRO A 37 -0.45 8.58 28.21
N LEU A 38 0.31 9.25 27.33
CA LEU A 38 1.75 9.05 27.26
C LEU A 38 2.45 9.73 28.45
N ARG A 39 2.01 10.93 28.85
CA ARG A 39 2.49 11.62 30.05
C ARG A 39 2.36 10.77 31.31
N VAL A 40 1.20 10.14 31.52
CA VAL A 40 0.95 9.27 32.68
C VAL A 40 1.92 8.08 32.69
N ALA A 41 2.25 7.50 31.54
CA ALA A 41 3.22 6.40 31.48
C ALA A 41 4.64 6.85 31.88
N PHE A 42 5.07 8.03 31.42
CA PHE A 42 6.33 8.64 31.83
C PHE A 42 6.37 8.94 33.34
N GLU A 43 5.30 9.55 33.88
CA GLU A 43 5.21 9.91 35.31
C GLU A 43 5.10 8.67 36.22
N ALA A 44 4.43 7.61 35.76
CA ALA A 44 4.24 6.39 36.53
C ALA A 44 5.49 5.49 36.61
N GLY A 45 6.58 5.82 35.90
CA GLY A 45 7.79 4.99 35.96
C GLY A 45 7.68 3.66 35.19
N ARG A 46 6.70 3.50 34.30
CA ARG A 46 6.34 2.20 33.69
C ARG A 46 6.36 2.26 32.16
N PRO A 47 7.48 1.89 31.51
CA PRO A 47 7.51 1.77 30.06
C PRO A 47 6.61 0.62 29.58
N HIS A 48 6.05 0.78 28.39
CA HIS A 48 5.28 -0.26 27.71
C HIS A 48 5.55 -0.20 26.21
N SER A 49 5.36 -1.32 25.53
CA SER A 49 5.55 -1.40 24.09
C SER A 49 4.52 -0.53 23.37
N MET A 50 4.94 0.15 22.29
CA MET A 50 4.08 1.06 21.56
C MET A 50 4.42 1.18 20.08
N ILE A 51 3.45 1.68 19.31
CA ILE A 51 3.60 2.12 17.94
C ILE A 51 3.34 3.62 17.88
N LEU A 52 4.33 4.38 17.45
CA LEU A 52 4.23 5.82 17.18
C LEU A 52 3.87 6.01 15.72
N TRP A 53 2.64 6.43 15.45
CA TRP A 53 2.15 6.68 14.11
C TRP A 53 1.97 8.17 13.87
N GLY A 54 2.61 8.70 12.84
CA GLY A 54 2.37 10.07 12.39
C GLY A 54 3.30 10.50 11.27
N PRO A 55 3.08 11.69 10.70
CA PRO A 55 3.88 12.26 9.60
C PRO A 55 5.39 12.33 9.91
N PRO A 56 6.28 12.55 8.92
CA PRO A 56 7.68 12.81 9.19
C PRO A 56 7.87 14.06 10.09
N GLY A 57 9.00 14.15 10.79
CA GLY A 57 9.33 15.34 11.59
C GLY A 57 8.61 15.53 12.93
N VAL A 58 7.54 14.79 13.22
CA VAL A 58 6.69 15.03 14.41
C VAL A 58 7.25 14.52 15.75
N GLY A 59 8.49 14.02 15.78
CA GLY A 59 9.18 13.62 17.02
C GLY A 59 9.12 12.13 17.42
N LYS A 60 8.75 11.21 16.53
CA LYS A 60 8.68 9.76 16.81
C LYS A 60 9.97 9.19 17.44
N THR A 61 11.11 9.37 16.77
CA THR A 61 12.42 8.91 17.26
C THR A 61 12.82 9.59 18.57
N THR A 62 12.47 10.88 18.72
CA THR A 62 12.75 11.66 19.95
C THR A 62 12.00 11.08 21.14
N LEU A 63 10.71 10.77 21.00
CA LEU A 63 9.92 10.17 22.09
C LEU A 63 10.46 8.79 22.50
N ALA A 64 10.90 7.97 21.55
CA ALA A 64 11.50 6.67 21.84
C ALA A 64 12.80 6.80 22.65
N ARG A 65 13.63 7.80 22.33
CA ARG A 65 14.87 8.08 23.08
C ARG A 65 14.58 8.63 24.47
N LEU A 66 13.68 9.61 24.57
CA LEU A 66 13.24 10.15 25.86
C LEU A 66 12.70 9.05 26.78
N MET A 67 11.99 8.07 26.22
CA MET A 67 11.56 6.89 26.96
C MET A 67 12.74 6.10 27.52
N ALA A 68 13.74 5.78 26.68
CA ALA A 68 14.92 5.06 27.14
C ALA A 68 15.68 5.83 28.22
N ASP A 69 15.88 7.14 28.05
CA ASP A 69 16.58 8.00 29.00
C ASP A 69 15.83 8.12 30.33
N ALA A 70 14.52 8.36 30.29
CA ALA A 70 13.67 8.48 31.48
C ALA A 70 13.70 7.21 32.34
N PHE A 71 13.75 6.03 31.71
CA PHE A 71 13.77 4.74 32.39
C PHE A 71 15.17 4.14 32.54
N LYS A 72 16.24 4.89 32.19
CA LYS A 72 17.64 4.43 32.19
C LYS A 72 17.83 3.10 31.47
N ALA A 73 17.07 2.89 30.41
CA ALA A 73 17.10 1.69 29.60
C ALA A 73 18.17 1.80 28.51
N TYR A 74 18.76 0.67 28.15
CA TYR A 74 19.64 0.58 26.99
C TYR A 74 18.82 0.77 25.71
N PHE A 75 19.27 1.63 24.79
CA PHE A 75 18.55 1.95 23.57
C PHE A 75 19.19 1.28 22.35
N ILE A 76 18.41 0.47 21.65
CA ILE A 76 18.79 -0.14 20.37
C ILE A 76 17.92 0.47 19.28
N ALA A 77 18.53 0.99 18.22
CA ALA A 77 17.81 1.54 17.07
C ALA A 77 18.03 0.64 15.84
N LEU A 78 16.92 0.22 15.23
CA LEU A 78 16.87 -0.49 13.96
C LEU A 78 16.12 0.36 12.93
N SER A 79 16.51 0.25 11.67
CA SER A 79 15.77 0.84 10.54
C SER A 79 15.25 -0.28 9.67
N ALA A 80 13.93 -0.44 9.56
CA ALA A 80 13.35 -1.52 8.76
C ALA A 80 13.65 -1.41 7.25
N VAL A 81 14.21 -0.27 6.81
CA VAL A 81 14.70 -0.06 5.43
C VAL A 81 16.03 -0.78 5.20
N LEU A 82 16.91 -0.78 6.19
CA LEU A 82 18.28 -1.31 6.08
C LEU A 82 18.47 -2.65 6.81
N SER A 83 17.66 -2.91 7.82
CA SER A 83 17.78 -4.08 8.69
C SER A 83 17.15 -5.32 8.08
N GLY A 84 17.82 -6.45 8.23
CA GLY A 84 17.33 -7.80 7.91
C GLY A 84 17.06 -8.63 9.16
N VAL A 85 16.85 -9.93 8.96
CA VAL A 85 16.65 -10.90 10.07
C VAL A 85 17.88 -10.99 10.98
N LYS A 86 19.08 -10.75 10.44
CA LYS A 86 20.33 -10.75 11.21
C LYS A 86 20.33 -9.64 12.27
N ASP A 87 20.03 -8.41 11.87
CA ASP A 87 20.04 -7.26 12.79
C ASP A 87 19.02 -7.42 13.93
N ILE A 88 17.88 -8.08 13.66
CA ILE A 88 16.90 -8.42 14.68
C ILE A 88 17.50 -9.40 15.70
N ARG A 89 18.23 -10.43 15.26
CA ARG A 89 18.90 -11.37 16.16
C ARG A 89 19.99 -10.69 16.98
N ASP A 90 20.78 -9.83 16.34
CA ASP A 90 21.84 -9.07 17.01
C ASP A 90 21.23 -8.14 18.10
N ALA A 91 20.07 -7.53 17.83
CA ALA A 91 19.33 -6.75 18.82
C ALA A 91 18.80 -7.59 19.99
N VAL A 92 18.30 -8.80 19.71
CA VAL A 92 17.85 -9.75 20.75
C VAL A 92 19.01 -10.18 21.65
N GLU A 93 20.16 -10.53 21.06
CA GLU A 93 21.36 -10.90 21.81
C GLU A 93 21.85 -9.75 22.70
N ALA A 94 21.93 -8.54 22.15
CA ALA A 94 22.27 -7.36 22.91
C ALA A 94 21.31 -7.12 24.09
N ALA A 95 19.99 -7.27 23.87
CA ALA A 95 18.99 -7.15 24.94
C ALA A 95 19.16 -8.23 26.03
N GLN A 96 19.52 -9.46 25.67
CA GLN A 96 19.80 -10.53 26.64
C GLN A 96 21.01 -10.19 27.52
N ILE A 97 22.08 -9.66 26.93
CA ILE A 97 23.28 -9.22 27.66
C ILE A 97 22.90 -8.11 28.65
N GLN A 98 22.16 -7.10 28.21
CA GLN A 98 21.74 -5.99 29.07
C GLN A 98 20.82 -6.45 30.21
N ARG A 99 19.89 -7.38 29.93
CA ARG A 99 19.04 -8.00 30.95
C ARG A 99 19.86 -8.74 32.01
N GLY A 100 20.92 -9.46 31.59
CA GLY A 100 21.86 -10.10 32.51
C GLY A 100 22.61 -9.11 33.43
N GLN A 101 22.74 -7.85 32.99
CA GLN A 101 23.31 -6.76 33.78
C GLN A 101 22.24 -6.00 34.60
N GLY A 102 21.00 -6.48 34.64
CA GLY A 102 19.89 -5.84 35.34
C GLY A 102 19.35 -4.57 34.67
N LYS A 103 19.70 -4.31 33.41
CA LYS A 103 19.23 -3.15 32.65
C LYS A 103 18.08 -3.52 31.74
N GLN A 104 17.05 -2.66 31.70
CA GLN A 104 16.00 -2.76 30.71
C GLN A 104 16.52 -2.34 29.33
N THR A 105 15.87 -2.81 28.26
CA THR A 105 16.22 -2.44 26.89
C THR A 105 14.99 -1.92 26.15
N VAL A 106 15.14 -0.84 25.40
CA VAL A 106 14.18 -0.32 24.43
C VAL A 106 14.71 -0.63 23.04
N VAL A 107 13.92 -1.38 22.25
CA VAL A 107 14.21 -1.64 20.84
C VAL A 107 13.30 -0.74 20.01
N PHE A 108 13.90 0.29 19.43
CA PHE A 108 13.24 1.19 18.50
C PHE A 108 13.38 0.67 17.07
N VAL A 109 12.28 0.60 16.34
CA VAL A 109 12.24 0.20 14.93
C VAL A 109 11.62 1.32 14.11
N ASP A 110 12.44 1.99 13.30
CA ASP A 110 11.96 3.01 12.36
C ASP A 110 11.39 2.38 11.09
N GLU A 111 10.35 3.00 10.54
CA GLU A 111 9.59 2.55 9.38
C GLU A 111 9.13 1.09 9.46
N VAL A 112 8.58 0.68 10.61
CA VAL A 112 8.20 -0.73 10.91
C VAL A 112 7.30 -1.36 9.85
N HIS A 113 6.53 -0.56 9.10
CA HIS A 113 5.70 -1.01 7.97
C HIS A 113 6.51 -1.65 6.82
N ARG A 114 7.82 -1.41 6.73
CA ARG A 114 8.71 -1.99 5.71
C ARG A 114 9.11 -3.44 6.01
N PHE A 115 8.98 -3.89 7.26
CA PHE A 115 9.24 -5.29 7.59
C PHE A 115 8.11 -6.18 7.09
N ASN A 116 8.50 -7.31 6.49
CA ASN A 116 7.55 -8.35 6.15
C ASN A 116 6.98 -9.02 7.42
N LYS A 117 5.91 -9.79 7.25
CA LYS A 117 5.22 -10.45 8.37
C LYS A 117 6.15 -11.32 9.23
N ALA A 118 7.06 -12.09 8.62
CA ALA A 118 7.97 -12.96 9.35
C ALA A 118 8.99 -12.17 10.19
N GLN A 119 9.47 -11.03 9.69
CA GLN A 119 10.34 -10.12 10.42
C GLN A 119 9.61 -9.47 11.61
N GLN A 120 8.34 -9.08 11.43
CA GLN A 120 7.53 -8.55 12.53
C GLN A 120 7.24 -9.63 13.59
N ASP A 121 6.91 -10.85 13.17
CA ASP A 121 6.64 -11.98 14.06
C ASP A 121 7.88 -12.37 14.90
N ALA A 122 9.09 -12.11 14.39
CA ALA A 122 10.34 -12.38 15.10
C ALA A 122 10.49 -11.59 16.42
N PHE A 123 9.79 -10.45 16.57
CA PHE A 123 9.82 -9.67 17.82
C PHE A 123 8.89 -10.24 18.91
N LEU A 124 7.84 -10.97 18.54
CA LEU A 124 6.73 -11.33 19.45
C LEU A 124 7.18 -12.08 20.71
N PRO A 125 8.00 -13.16 20.64
CA PRO A 125 8.39 -13.91 21.84
C PRO A 125 9.17 -13.04 22.84
N HIS A 126 9.89 -12.05 22.33
CA HIS A 126 10.74 -11.17 23.13
C HIS A 126 9.96 -10.04 23.79
N VAL A 127 8.92 -9.54 23.11
CA VAL A 127 7.96 -8.60 23.69
C VAL A 127 7.14 -9.29 24.79
N GLU A 128 6.67 -10.51 24.56
CA GLU A 128 5.88 -11.28 25.54
C GLU A 128 6.68 -11.65 26.79
N SER A 129 7.93 -12.07 26.62
CA SER A 129 8.82 -12.43 27.74
C SER A 129 9.38 -11.23 28.50
N GLY A 130 9.04 -10.01 28.05
CA GLY A 130 9.55 -8.75 28.61
C GLY A 130 11.07 -8.60 28.47
N LEU A 131 11.67 -9.22 27.46
CA LEU A 131 13.11 -9.09 27.19
C LEU A 131 13.48 -7.65 26.86
N PHE A 132 12.64 -6.97 26.06
CA PHE A 132 12.76 -5.55 25.76
C PHE A 132 11.39 -4.91 25.59
N ILE A 133 11.35 -3.58 25.69
CA ILE A 133 10.22 -2.74 25.33
C ILE A 133 10.33 -2.42 23.85
N PHE A 134 9.28 -2.71 23.08
CA PHE A 134 9.27 -2.47 21.64
C PHE A 134 8.66 -1.10 21.32
N VAL A 135 9.35 -0.29 20.53
CA VAL A 135 8.84 1.00 20.04
C VAL A 135 8.94 1.04 18.52
N GLY A 136 7.82 0.80 17.83
CA GLY A 136 7.76 0.93 16.37
C GLY A 136 7.39 2.35 15.95
N ALA A 137 8.00 2.88 14.90
CA ALA A 137 7.61 4.14 14.27
C ALA A 137 7.15 3.89 12.82
N THR A 138 6.10 4.59 12.40
CA THR A 138 5.58 4.50 11.04
C THR A 138 4.89 5.80 10.62
N THR A 139 4.99 6.15 9.33
CA THR A 139 4.15 7.16 8.68
C THR A 139 2.84 6.57 8.15
N GLU A 140 2.86 5.29 7.76
CA GLU A 140 1.69 4.56 7.26
C GLU A 140 0.79 4.09 8.39
N ASN A 141 -0.51 3.96 8.11
CA ASN A 141 -1.49 3.53 9.10
C ASN A 141 -1.18 2.10 9.60
N PRO A 142 -0.92 1.93 10.90
CA PRO A 142 -0.44 0.66 11.45
C PRO A 142 -1.45 -0.48 11.31
N SER A 143 -2.76 -0.22 11.17
CA SER A 143 -3.75 -1.29 11.03
C SER A 143 -3.66 -2.09 9.74
N PHE A 144 -2.98 -1.55 8.71
CA PHE A 144 -2.81 -2.22 7.42
C PHE A 144 -1.45 -2.91 7.30
N GLU A 145 -0.40 -2.27 7.81
CA GLU A 145 0.99 -2.69 7.55
C GLU A 145 1.66 -3.39 8.74
N VAL A 146 1.15 -3.20 9.96
CA VAL A 146 1.64 -3.89 11.16
C VAL A 146 0.73 -5.07 11.47
N ASN A 147 1.32 -6.22 11.73
CA ASN A 147 0.56 -7.43 11.97
C ASN A 147 -0.25 -7.33 13.28
N GLY A 148 -1.41 -8.00 13.30
CA GLY A 148 -2.34 -7.93 14.43
C GLY A 148 -1.77 -8.47 15.75
N ALA A 149 -0.80 -9.39 15.70
CA ALA A 149 -0.17 -9.94 16.88
C ALA A 149 0.68 -8.89 17.61
N LEU A 150 1.43 -8.08 16.87
CA LEU A 150 2.25 -7.01 17.43
C LEU A 150 1.36 -5.85 17.92
N LEU A 151 0.33 -5.49 17.16
CA LEU A 151 -0.66 -4.47 17.57
C LEU A 151 -1.38 -4.83 18.87
N SER A 152 -1.67 -6.12 19.11
CA SER A 152 -2.30 -6.54 20.36
C SER A 152 -1.39 -6.41 21.60
N ARG A 153 -0.07 -6.23 21.41
CA ARG A 153 0.94 -6.14 22.48
C ARG A 153 1.57 -4.75 22.57
N ALA A 154 1.22 -3.83 21.69
CA ALA A 154 1.78 -2.48 21.62
C ALA A 154 0.67 -1.43 21.55
N ALA A 155 0.71 -0.44 22.44
CA ALA A 155 -0.24 0.67 22.40
C ALA A 155 0.03 1.57 21.18
N VAL A 156 -1.01 1.97 20.45
CA VAL A 156 -0.86 2.87 19.29
C VAL A 156 -1.07 4.32 19.71
N TYR A 157 -0.07 5.17 19.48
CA TYR A 157 -0.13 6.60 19.71
C TYR A 157 -0.06 7.37 18.39
N VAL A 158 -1.06 8.22 18.16
CA VAL A 158 -1.15 9.05 16.96
C VAL A 158 -0.53 10.41 17.23
N LEU A 159 0.56 10.69 16.53
CA LEU A 159 1.25 11.98 16.52
C LEU A 159 0.69 12.84 15.40
N LYS A 160 0.53 14.14 15.68
CA LYS A 160 0.01 15.13 14.73
C LYS A 160 1.14 15.98 14.17
N SER A 161 0.96 16.53 12.98
CA SER A 161 1.81 17.61 12.45
C SER A 161 1.84 18.79 13.43
N LEU A 162 2.97 19.48 13.46
CA LEU A 162 3.12 20.70 14.26
C LEU A 162 2.30 21.83 13.65
N ASN A 163 1.71 22.67 14.49
CA ASN A 163 1.07 23.91 14.02
C ASN A 163 2.07 25.07 13.94
N ASP A 164 1.65 26.18 13.34
CA ASP A 164 2.48 27.36 13.10
C ASP A 164 3.06 27.95 14.39
N ASP A 165 2.30 27.98 15.48
CA ASP A 165 2.78 28.45 16.79
C ASP A 165 3.90 27.55 17.32
N GLU A 166 3.73 26.24 17.21
CA GLU A 166 4.71 25.23 17.62
C GLU A 166 6.00 25.30 16.76
N LEU A 167 5.86 25.43 15.45
CA LEU A 167 7.00 25.66 14.55
C LEU A 167 7.69 26.99 14.86
N GLY A 168 6.91 28.02 15.16
CA GLY A 168 7.41 29.31 15.59
C GLY A 168 8.23 29.25 16.88
N GLU A 169 7.84 28.41 17.85
CA GLU A 169 8.62 28.14 19.07
C GLU A 169 9.94 27.42 18.74
N MET A 170 9.91 26.48 17.80
CA MET A 170 11.11 25.77 17.34
C MET A 170 12.11 26.70 16.68
N ILE A 171 11.67 27.66 15.86
CA ILE A 171 12.54 28.68 15.25
C ILE A 171 13.26 29.49 16.33
N VAL A 172 12.56 29.90 17.39
CA VAL A 172 13.17 30.66 18.50
C VAL A 172 14.27 29.86 19.18
N ARG A 173 14.03 28.57 19.48
CA ARG A 173 15.06 27.71 20.09
C ARG A 173 16.25 27.51 19.14
N ALA A 174 15.99 27.36 17.86
CA ALA A 174 17.02 27.21 16.84
C ALA A 174 17.87 28.48 16.66
N ALA A 175 17.24 29.66 16.68
CA ALA A 175 17.92 30.95 16.61
C ALA A 175 18.94 31.10 17.74
N HIS A 176 18.52 30.81 18.97
CA HIS A 176 19.38 30.88 20.15
C HIS A 176 20.57 29.90 20.08
N GLU A 177 20.32 28.66 19.66
CA GLU A 177 21.38 27.64 19.47
C GLU A 177 22.39 28.02 18.36
N LEU A 178 21.99 28.88 17.43
CA LEU A 178 22.83 29.38 16.34
C LEU A 178 23.50 30.73 16.64
N GLY A 179 23.51 31.17 17.90
CA GLY A 179 24.16 32.42 18.32
C GLY A 179 23.27 33.65 18.15
N ASP A 180 21.97 33.51 18.45
CA ASP A 180 20.97 34.57 18.45
C ASP A 180 20.76 35.26 17.09
N ILE A 181 20.75 34.47 16.01
CA ILE A 181 20.44 34.96 14.66
C ILE A 181 18.98 35.45 14.57
N GLY A 182 18.78 36.64 14.00
CA GLY A 182 17.46 37.24 13.81
C GLY A 182 16.75 36.73 12.56
N PHE A 183 15.42 36.77 12.57
CA PHE A 183 14.56 36.53 11.40
C PHE A 183 13.55 37.67 11.32
N THR A 184 13.31 38.20 10.12
CA THR A 184 12.14 39.08 9.91
C THR A 184 10.84 38.26 10.03
N ASP A 185 9.71 38.93 10.23
CA ASP A 185 8.42 38.25 10.35
C ASP A 185 8.08 37.47 9.07
N GLU A 186 8.41 38.04 7.91
CA GLU A 186 8.22 37.40 6.60
C GLU A 186 9.11 36.19 6.43
N ALA A 187 10.39 36.26 6.82
CA ALA A 187 11.31 35.13 6.78
C ALA A 187 10.87 34.01 7.73
N ARG A 188 10.39 34.37 8.93
CA ARG A 188 9.86 33.43 9.90
C ARG A 188 8.62 32.71 9.36
N GLN A 189 7.69 33.44 8.75
CA GLN A 189 6.50 32.85 8.14
C GLN A 189 6.89 31.95 6.96
N GLY A 190 7.79 32.39 6.08
CA GLY A 190 8.27 31.59 4.96
C GLY A 190 8.93 30.27 5.39
N LEU A 191 9.64 30.25 6.53
CA LEU A 191 10.19 29.03 7.12
C LEU A 191 9.11 28.08 7.62
N ILE A 192 8.10 28.61 8.31
CA ILE A 192 6.93 27.84 8.78
C ILE A 192 6.21 27.21 7.59
N ASP A 193 5.88 28.01 6.57
CA ASP A 193 5.19 27.56 5.36
C ASP A 193 6.01 26.50 4.61
N SER A 194 7.34 26.65 4.56
CA SER A 194 8.22 25.67 3.92
C SER A 194 8.27 24.34 4.66
N ALA A 195 8.07 24.34 5.97
CA ALA A 195 8.16 23.16 6.83
C ALA A 195 6.89 22.32 6.82
N ASP A 196 5.72 22.93 6.61
CA ASP A 196 4.41 22.25 6.51
C ASP A 196 4.16 21.25 7.65
N GLY A 197 4.43 21.68 8.89
CA GLY A 197 4.26 20.87 10.09
C GLY A 197 5.36 19.85 10.40
N ASP A 198 6.42 19.75 9.57
CA ASP A 198 7.60 18.90 9.81
C ASP A 198 8.72 19.69 10.53
N GLY A 199 8.90 19.40 11.82
CA GLY A 199 9.91 20.06 12.65
C GLY A 199 11.36 19.73 12.26
N ARG A 200 11.63 18.56 11.67
CA ARG A 200 12.99 18.23 11.20
C ARG A 200 13.34 19.01 9.95
N LYS A 201 12.40 19.11 9.01
CA LYS A 201 12.51 19.93 7.81
C LYS A 201 12.72 21.39 8.16
N LEU A 202 11.95 21.91 9.12
CA LEU A 202 12.13 23.26 9.65
C LEU A 202 13.57 23.50 10.14
N LEU A 203 14.07 22.65 11.03
CA LEU A 203 15.42 22.82 11.61
C LEU A 203 16.52 22.70 10.55
N ASN A 204 16.36 21.83 9.57
CA ASN A 204 17.29 21.75 8.43
C ASN A 204 17.28 23.05 7.61
N ASN A 205 16.10 23.59 7.29
CA ASN A 205 15.96 24.84 6.54
C ASN A 205 16.57 26.01 7.32
N VAL A 206 16.32 26.10 8.63
CA VAL A 206 16.93 27.11 9.51
C VAL A 206 18.45 27.00 9.50
N GLU A 207 19.00 25.78 9.64
CA GLU A 207 20.45 25.56 9.64
C GLU A 207 21.10 25.98 8.31
N ILE A 208 20.50 25.63 7.17
CA ILE A 208 21.01 25.98 5.84
C ILE A 208 21.00 27.49 5.63
N VAL A 209 19.89 28.15 5.95
CA VAL A 209 19.74 29.60 5.74
C VAL A 209 20.65 30.39 6.70
N ALA A 210 20.81 29.92 7.94
CA ALA A 210 21.75 30.50 8.88
C ALA A 210 23.21 30.35 8.43
N GLN A 211 23.60 29.21 7.85
CA GLN A 211 24.93 29.05 7.25
C GLN A 211 25.15 30.02 6.09
N ALA A 212 24.16 30.20 5.22
CA ALA A 212 24.23 31.16 4.12
C ALA A 212 24.34 32.61 4.63
N ALA A 213 23.58 32.96 5.68
CA ALA A 213 23.67 34.27 6.33
C ALA A 213 25.05 34.51 6.93
N ALA A 214 25.62 33.52 7.63
CA ALA A 214 26.96 33.60 8.22
C ALA A 214 28.05 33.79 7.15
N MET A 215 27.92 33.16 5.97
CA MET A 215 28.87 33.37 4.86
C MET A 215 28.81 34.79 4.26
N GLN A 216 27.70 35.51 4.48
CA GLN A 216 27.51 36.89 4.04
C GLN A 216 27.69 37.89 5.21
N ASP A 217 28.19 37.44 6.36
CA ASP A 217 28.32 38.21 7.60
C ASP A 217 27.01 38.89 8.06
N LEU A 218 25.87 38.25 7.77
CA LEU A 218 24.54 38.71 8.15
C LEU A 218 24.09 38.10 9.48
N THR A 219 23.55 38.94 10.37
CA THR A 219 22.99 38.54 11.66
C THR A 219 21.46 38.47 11.65
N THR A 220 20.81 38.84 10.55
CA THR A 220 19.37 38.77 10.36
C THR A 220 19.05 38.20 8.99
N ILE A 221 18.15 37.21 8.96
CA ILE A 221 17.64 36.58 7.74
C ILE A 221 16.34 37.27 7.33
N ASP A 222 16.31 37.79 6.11
CA ASP A 222 15.14 38.37 5.48
C ASP A 222 14.50 37.41 4.44
N GLU A 223 13.36 37.82 3.89
CA GLU A 223 12.62 37.06 2.89
C GLU A 223 13.46 36.80 1.62
N ALA A 224 14.28 37.77 1.19
CA ALA A 224 15.06 37.66 -0.03
C ALA A 224 16.15 36.59 0.08
N LEU A 225 16.89 36.58 1.20
CA LEU A 225 17.90 35.55 1.47
C LEU A 225 17.23 34.18 1.60
N LEU A 226 16.13 34.08 2.35
CA LEU A 226 15.38 32.85 2.51
C LEU A 226 14.94 32.27 1.16
N ALA A 227 14.33 33.09 0.31
CA ALA A 227 13.85 32.67 -1.00
C ALA A 227 15.00 32.18 -1.90
N SER A 228 16.13 32.88 -1.90
CA SER A 228 17.30 32.48 -2.71
C SER A 228 17.85 31.11 -2.29
N VAL A 229 17.90 30.83 -0.99
CA VAL A 229 18.49 29.60 -0.44
C VAL A 229 17.52 28.41 -0.52
N LEU A 230 16.23 28.64 -0.26
CA LEU A 230 15.23 27.57 -0.29
C LEU A 230 14.79 27.21 -1.71
N ALA A 231 14.77 28.15 -2.67
CA ALA A 231 14.44 27.82 -4.06
C ALA A 231 15.43 26.84 -4.70
N GLU A 232 16.73 26.93 -4.34
CA GLU A 232 17.73 25.95 -4.76
C GLU A 232 17.57 24.57 -4.09
N ASN A 233 17.04 24.52 -2.87
CA ASN A 233 16.81 23.29 -2.11
C ASN A 233 15.49 22.58 -2.42
N LEU A 234 14.39 23.31 -2.69
CA LEU A 234 13.10 22.74 -3.10
C LEU A 234 13.21 21.92 -4.40
N ARG A 235 14.06 22.35 -5.34
CA ARG A 235 14.39 21.56 -6.55
C ARG A 235 15.06 20.21 -6.25
N ARG A 236 15.60 20.02 -5.04
CA ARG A 236 16.26 18.79 -4.59
C ARG A 236 15.42 17.95 -3.63
N PHE A 237 14.32 18.46 -3.07
CA PHE A 237 13.68 17.89 -1.88
C PHE A 237 12.14 17.74 -2.02
N ASP A 238 11.68 16.67 -2.67
CA ASP A 238 10.55 15.82 -2.23
C ASP A 238 10.42 14.54 -3.08
N LYS A 239 11.36 13.61 -2.88
CA LYS A 239 11.22 12.23 -3.36
C LYS A 239 10.67 11.35 -2.24
N GLY A 240 9.39 11.51 -1.88
CA GLY A 240 8.63 10.48 -1.15
C GLY A 240 7.77 10.91 0.06
N GLY A 241 7.46 12.19 0.27
CA GLY A 241 6.59 12.66 1.35
C GLY A 241 5.08 12.54 1.10
N ASP A 242 4.25 12.94 2.08
CA ASP A 242 2.77 12.91 2.00
C ASP A 242 2.24 13.80 0.86
N ALA A 243 2.86 14.97 0.64
CA ALA A 243 2.52 15.86 -0.47
C ALA A 243 2.74 15.22 -1.85
N PHE A 244 3.79 14.40 -2.01
CA PHE A 244 4.02 13.62 -3.22
C PHE A 244 2.88 12.60 -3.45
N TYR A 245 2.43 11.91 -2.39
CA TYR A 245 1.31 10.97 -2.47
C TYR A 245 -0.03 11.65 -2.77
N ASP A 246 -0.28 12.82 -2.18
CA ASP A 246 -1.48 13.59 -2.46
C ASP A 246 -1.51 14.11 -3.90
N GLN A 247 -0.38 14.59 -4.41
CA GLN A 247 -0.27 15.06 -5.80
C GLN A 247 -0.44 13.93 -6.81
N ILE A 248 0.19 12.75 -6.59
CA ILE A 248 -0.04 11.62 -7.51
C ILE A 248 -1.47 11.11 -7.44
N SER A 249 -2.09 11.18 -6.26
CA SER A 249 -3.49 10.84 -6.07
C SER A 249 -4.41 11.83 -6.79
N ALA A 250 -4.09 13.13 -6.74
CA ALA A 250 -4.81 14.17 -7.45
C ALA A 250 -4.66 14.03 -8.97
N LEU A 251 -3.44 13.78 -9.48
CA LEU A 251 -3.21 13.46 -10.90
C LEU A 251 -4.09 12.30 -11.36
N HIS A 252 -4.06 11.19 -10.62
CA HIS A 252 -4.83 9.99 -10.96
C HIS A 252 -6.34 10.24 -10.93
N LYS A 253 -6.83 10.96 -9.92
CA LYS A 253 -8.24 11.34 -9.82
C LYS A 253 -8.66 12.29 -10.94
N SER A 254 -7.81 13.21 -11.37
CA SER A 254 -8.09 14.10 -12.50
C SER A 254 -8.21 13.33 -13.81
N VAL A 255 -7.29 12.38 -14.08
CA VAL A 255 -7.39 11.48 -15.24
C VAL A 255 -8.69 10.68 -15.18
N ARG A 256 -8.96 10.02 -14.05
CA ARG A 256 -10.20 9.24 -13.83
C ARG A 256 -11.46 10.07 -13.99
N GLY A 257 -11.43 11.30 -13.48
CA GLY A 257 -12.50 12.30 -13.55
C GLY A 257 -12.65 12.97 -14.91
N SER A 258 -11.81 12.60 -15.89
CA SER A 258 -11.80 13.18 -17.24
C SER A 258 -11.56 14.71 -17.25
N SER A 259 -10.68 15.18 -16.36
CA SER A 259 -10.21 16.56 -16.31
C SER A 259 -8.78 16.64 -16.89
N PRO A 260 -8.62 16.93 -18.21
CA PRO A 260 -7.31 17.00 -18.85
C PRO A 260 -6.46 18.13 -18.26
N ASP A 261 -7.05 19.30 -18.03
CA ASP A 261 -6.34 20.46 -17.47
C ASP A 261 -5.86 20.20 -16.05
N GLY A 262 -6.73 19.63 -15.20
CA GLY A 262 -6.38 19.26 -13.83
C GLY A 262 -5.31 18.17 -13.79
N ALA A 263 -5.36 17.21 -14.71
CA ALA A 263 -4.34 16.17 -14.81
C ALA A 263 -2.98 16.75 -15.24
N LEU A 264 -2.98 17.62 -16.25
CA LEU A 264 -1.75 18.27 -16.71
C LEU A 264 -1.14 19.16 -15.62
N TYR A 265 -1.97 19.91 -14.89
CA TYR A 265 -1.51 20.72 -13.76
C TYR A 265 -0.79 19.89 -12.69
N TRP A 266 -1.40 18.81 -12.20
CA TRP A 266 -0.76 17.97 -11.17
C TRP A 266 0.48 17.26 -11.68
N PHE A 267 0.49 16.84 -12.95
CA PHE A 267 1.69 16.28 -13.58
C PHE A 267 2.85 17.29 -13.59
N CYS A 268 2.61 18.52 -14.06
CA CYS A 268 3.63 19.55 -14.09
C CYS A 268 4.07 19.97 -12.68
N ARG A 269 3.16 20.04 -11.70
CA ARG A 269 3.50 20.31 -10.30
C ARG A 269 4.43 19.24 -9.72
N MET A 270 4.18 17.97 -10.05
CA MET A 270 5.06 16.88 -9.63
C MET A 270 6.44 16.95 -10.29
N LEU A 271 6.51 17.25 -11.59
CA LEU A 271 7.79 17.43 -12.29
C LEU A 271 8.60 18.60 -11.68
N ASP A 272 7.96 19.73 -11.47
CA ASP A 272 8.54 20.92 -10.83
C ASP A 272 9.00 20.62 -9.40
N GLY A 273 8.25 19.80 -8.67
CA GLY A 273 8.62 19.27 -7.34
C GLY A 273 9.71 18.18 -7.34
N GLY A 274 10.32 17.88 -8.49
CA GLY A 274 11.44 16.93 -8.60
C GLY A 274 11.04 15.45 -8.60
N ALA A 275 9.76 15.13 -8.87
CA ALA A 275 9.31 13.76 -9.05
C ALA A 275 10.06 13.08 -10.20
N ASP A 276 10.47 11.82 -9.99
CA ASP A 276 11.06 11.02 -11.06
C ASP A 276 10.01 10.75 -12.17
N PRO A 277 10.21 11.19 -13.42
CA PRO A 277 9.22 10.98 -14.47
C PRO A 277 9.01 9.49 -14.80
N ARG A 278 9.98 8.61 -14.47
CA ARG A 278 9.79 7.15 -14.58
C ARG A 278 8.74 6.63 -13.61
N TYR A 279 8.63 7.23 -12.43
CA TYR A 279 7.54 6.94 -11.50
C TYR A 279 6.19 7.36 -12.08
N LEU A 280 6.12 8.55 -12.66
CA LEU A 280 4.91 9.06 -13.32
C LEU A 280 4.51 8.16 -14.50
N ALA A 281 5.47 7.74 -15.33
CA ALA A 281 5.25 6.78 -16.42
C ALA A 281 4.59 5.47 -15.96
N ARG A 282 5.08 4.88 -14.85
CA ARG A 282 4.45 3.67 -14.26
C ARG A 282 3.00 3.92 -13.85
N ARG A 283 2.70 5.10 -13.30
CA ARG A 283 1.34 5.48 -12.89
C ARG A 283 0.43 5.71 -14.10
N ILE A 284 0.93 6.30 -15.18
CA ILE A 284 0.23 6.48 -16.46
C ILE A 284 -0.14 5.12 -17.06
N VAL A 285 0.81 4.18 -17.12
CA VAL A 285 0.55 2.80 -17.58
C VAL A 285 -0.50 2.13 -16.70
N ARG A 286 -0.46 2.34 -15.39
CA ARG A 286 -1.46 1.80 -14.47
C ARG A 286 -2.86 2.34 -14.75
N MET A 287 -3.01 3.66 -14.92
CA MET A 287 -4.28 4.31 -15.24
C MET A 287 -4.88 3.78 -16.54
N ALA A 288 -4.06 3.50 -17.56
CA ALA A 288 -4.53 2.91 -18.81
C ALA A 288 -5.23 1.55 -18.62
N TRP A 289 -4.73 0.70 -17.72
CA TRP A 289 -5.35 -0.61 -17.44
C TRP A 289 -6.49 -0.55 -16.41
N GLU A 290 -6.42 0.35 -15.44
CA GLU A 290 -7.36 0.44 -14.33
C GLU A 290 -8.61 1.27 -14.66
N ASP A 291 -8.42 2.42 -15.31
CA ASP A 291 -9.47 3.43 -15.50
C ASP A 291 -10.02 3.49 -16.94
N ILE A 292 -9.24 3.05 -17.93
CA ILE A 292 -9.66 2.99 -19.34
C ILE A 292 -10.01 1.55 -19.72
N GLY A 293 -9.09 0.62 -19.49
CA GLY A 293 -9.32 -0.81 -19.70
C GLY A 293 -9.74 -1.15 -21.13
N LEU A 294 -10.74 -2.01 -21.27
CA LEU A 294 -11.24 -2.44 -22.59
C LEU A 294 -12.16 -1.42 -23.27
N ALA A 295 -12.48 -0.29 -22.62
CA ALA A 295 -13.25 0.78 -23.27
C ALA A 295 -12.42 1.46 -24.36
N ASP A 296 -11.10 1.55 -24.18
CA ASP A 296 -10.16 1.90 -25.25
C ASP A 296 -8.80 1.20 -25.04
N PRO A 297 -8.61 -0.02 -25.59
CA PRO A 297 -7.37 -0.79 -25.39
C PRO A 297 -6.11 -0.09 -25.92
N ARG A 298 -6.23 0.91 -26.81
CA ARG A 298 -5.09 1.65 -27.36
C ARG A 298 -4.40 2.50 -26.31
N ALA A 299 -5.12 2.90 -25.25
CA ALA A 299 -4.59 3.62 -24.10
C ALA A 299 -3.35 2.95 -23.49
N ALA A 300 -3.36 1.61 -23.40
CA ALA A 300 -2.23 0.87 -22.85
C ALA A 300 -0.96 1.02 -23.72
N ARG A 301 -1.11 0.99 -25.05
CA ARG A 301 0.02 1.18 -25.97
C ARG A 301 0.52 2.61 -25.97
N ILE A 302 -0.37 3.60 -26.01
CA ILE A 302 0.02 5.02 -25.93
C ILE A 302 0.81 5.32 -24.63
N ALA A 303 0.37 4.78 -23.49
CA ALA A 303 1.08 4.92 -22.23
C ALA A 303 2.47 4.26 -22.23
N LEU A 304 2.59 3.07 -22.85
CA LEU A 304 3.87 2.37 -22.97
C LEU A 304 4.82 3.09 -23.93
N ASP A 305 4.33 3.52 -25.09
CA ASP A 305 5.12 4.24 -26.09
C ASP A 305 5.63 5.57 -25.52
N ALA A 306 4.82 6.26 -24.70
CA ALA A 306 5.25 7.46 -23.99
C ALA A 306 6.33 7.17 -22.94
N ALA A 307 6.21 6.07 -22.19
CA ALA A 307 7.24 5.64 -21.24
C ALA A 307 8.56 5.29 -21.95
N GLU A 308 8.49 4.55 -23.06
CA GLU A 308 9.66 4.22 -23.87
C GLU A 308 10.29 5.46 -24.52
N THR A 309 9.47 6.39 -24.98
CA THR A 309 9.94 7.68 -25.50
C THR A 309 10.70 8.44 -24.42
N TYR A 310 10.20 8.46 -23.18
CA TYR A 310 10.93 9.06 -22.05
C TYR A 310 12.27 8.38 -21.78
N GLU A 311 12.34 7.04 -21.80
CA GLU A 311 13.62 6.33 -21.62
C GLU A 311 14.64 6.66 -22.72
N ARG A 312 14.18 6.96 -23.94
CA ARG A 312 15.05 7.30 -25.07
C ARG A 312 15.49 8.77 -25.08
N LEU A 313 14.60 9.69 -24.74
CA LEU A 313 14.82 11.14 -24.89
C LEU A 313 15.18 11.85 -23.59
N GLY A 314 14.72 11.35 -22.43
CA GLY A 314 14.91 12.01 -21.14
C GLY A 314 14.13 13.33 -21.01
N THR A 315 14.53 14.17 -20.05
CA THR A 315 13.94 15.49 -19.80
C THR A 315 14.64 16.55 -20.68
N PRO A 316 13.90 17.49 -21.31
CA PRO A 316 12.44 17.70 -21.26
C PRO A 316 11.61 16.98 -22.34
N GLU A 317 12.20 16.53 -23.45
CA GLU A 317 11.43 16.05 -24.62
C GLU A 317 10.58 14.81 -24.33
N GLY A 318 11.07 13.90 -23.50
CA GLY A 318 10.33 12.73 -23.04
C GLY A 318 9.17 13.06 -22.12
N GLU A 319 9.25 14.15 -21.35
CA GLU A 319 8.16 14.58 -20.45
C GLU A 319 6.94 15.03 -21.24
N LEU A 320 7.15 15.63 -22.41
CA LEU A 320 6.08 15.97 -23.34
C LEU A 320 5.32 14.72 -23.80
N ALA A 321 6.00 13.61 -24.07
CA ALA A 321 5.34 12.35 -24.44
C ALA A 321 4.45 11.82 -23.30
N LEU A 322 4.91 11.90 -22.05
CA LEU A 322 4.13 11.53 -20.87
C LEU A 322 2.92 12.46 -20.69
N ALA A 323 3.08 13.77 -20.89
CA ALA A 323 1.98 14.73 -20.84
C ALA A 323 0.91 14.43 -21.90
N GLN A 324 1.30 14.11 -23.14
CA GLN A 324 0.37 13.74 -24.20
C GLN A 324 -0.39 12.44 -23.88
N ALA A 325 0.28 11.45 -23.26
CA ALA A 325 -0.38 10.25 -22.79
C ALA A 325 -1.41 10.56 -21.70
N ILE A 326 -1.09 11.42 -20.73
CA ILE A 326 -2.04 11.86 -19.69
C ILE A 326 -3.28 12.52 -20.29
N LEU A 327 -3.09 13.44 -21.24
CA LEU A 327 -4.20 14.11 -21.92
C LEU A 327 -5.10 13.12 -22.66
N TYR A 328 -4.49 12.15 -23.37
CA TYR A 328 -5.23 11.08 -24.03
C TYR A 328 -6.04 10.26 -23.03
N LEU A 329 -5.43 9.81 -21.92
CA LEU A 329 -6.13 9.03 -20.89
C LEU A 329 -7.26 9.83 -20.23
N ALA A 330 -7.05 11.12 -19.98
CA ALA A 330 -8.09 12.00 -19.43
C ALA A 330 -9.29 12.11 -20.37
N ALA A 331 -9.08 12.18 -21.69
CA ALA A 331 -10.16 12.25 -22.69
C ALA A 331 -10.78 10.88 -23.06
N ALA A 332 -10.10 9.76 -22.79
CA ALA A 332 -10.54 8.43 -23.17
C ALA A 332 -11.82 7.95 -22.45
N PRO A 333 -12.63 7.08 -23.07
CA PRO A 333 -13.80 6.50 -22.42
C PRO A 333 -13.39 5.67 -21.19
N LYS A 334 -14.05 5.91 -20.04
CA LYS A 334 -13.69 5.28 -18.77
C LYS A 334 -14.36 3.92 -18.56
N SER A 335 -13.58 2.92 -18.18
CA SER A 335 -14.08 1.65 -17.67
C SER A 335 -13.11 1.01 -16.68
N ASN A 336 -13.61 0.74 -15.47
CA ASN A 336 -12.98 -0.12 -14.48
C ASN A 336 -13.61 -1.53 -14.46
N ALA A 337 -14.38 -1.91 -15.49
CA ALA A 337 -15.10 -3.19 -15.53
C ALA A 337 -14.14 -4.38 -15.47
N GLY A 338 -13.04 -4.34 -16.24
CA GLY A 338 -12.00 -5.36 -16.20
C GLY A 338 -11.27 -5.43 -14.85
N TYR A 339 -10.92 -4.26 -14.28
CA TYR A 339 -10.30 -4.16 -12.96
C TYR A 339 -11.18 -4.78 -11.86
N ASN A 340 -12.47 -4.42 -11.83
CA ASN A 340 -13.44 -4.97 -10.88
C ASN A 340 -13.64 -6.47 -11.09
N ALA A 341 -13.71 -6.94 -12.34
CA ALA A 341 -13.86 -8.36 -12.64
C ALA A 341 -12.68 -9.18 -12.11
N TYR A 342 -11.45 -8.72 -12.35
CA TYR A 342 -10.24 -9.36 -11.85
C TYR A 342 -10.22 -9.41 -10.31
N ASN A 343 -10.54 -8.30 -9.64
CA ASN A 343 -10.54 -8.25 -8.18
C ASN A 343 -11.62 -9.14 -7.56
N GLN A 344 -12.82 -9.20 -8.15
CA GLN A 344 -13.87 -10.11 -7.71
C GLN A 344 -13.47 -11.57 -7.88
N ALA A 345 -12.89 -11.93 -9.04
CA ALA A 345 -12.39 -13.27 -9.30
C ALA A 345 -11.28 -13.67 -8.31
N ARG A 346 -10.30 -12.79 -8.10
CA ARG A 346 -9.20 -12.98 -7.13
C ARG A 346 -9.71 -13.16 -5.70
N ALA A 347 -10.65 -12.31 -5.27
CA ALA A 347 -11.23 -12.40 -3.94
C ALA A 347 -12.07 -13.67 -3.74
N PHE A 348 -12.79 -14.09 -4.78
CA PHE A 348 -13.54 -15.35 -4.77
C PHE A 348 -12.61 -16.55 -4.64
N VAL A 349 -11.61 -16.67 -5.52
CA VAL A 349 -10.64 -17.78 -5.52
C VAL A 349 -9.85 -17.83 -4.20
N GLY A 350 -9.49 -16.68 -3.63
CA GLY A 350 -8.79 -16.62 -2.34
C GLY A 350 -9.59 -17.16 -1.13
N LYS A 351 -10.92 -17.30 -1.27
CA LYS A 351 -11.82 -17.84 -0.24
C LYS A 351 -12.40 -19.21 -0.61
N ASP A 352 -12.20 -19.66 -1.85
CA ASP A 352 -12.76 -20.91 -2.35
C ASP A 352 -11.83 -22.09 -2.04
N LYS A 353 -12.39 -23.30 -2.08
CA LYS A 353 -11.60 -24.54 -2.01
C LYS A 353 -10.87 -24.77 -3.33
N SER A 354 -9.78 -25.54 -3.30
CA SER A 354 -9.13 -26.01 -4.52
C SER A 354 -10.03 -27.00 -5.27
N ARG A 355 -10.69 -26.52 -6.32
CA ARG A 355 -11.52 -27.34 -7.23
C ARG A 355 -10.67 -27.90 -8.36
N ALA A 356 -10.98 -29.13 -8.77
CA ALA A 356 -10.32 -29.74 -9.92
C ALA A 356 -10.83 -29.11 -11.22
N VAL A 357 -9.98 -29.10 -12.25
CA VAL A 357 -10.39 -28.73 -13.61
C VAL A 357 -11.36 -29.81 -14.14
N PRO A 358 -12.53 -29.45 -14.72
CA PRO A 358 -13.44 -30.41 -15.35
C PRO A 358 -12.78 -31.25 -16.44
N ILE A 359 -13.23 -32.50 -16.62
CA ILE A 359 -12.62 -33.46 -17.56
C ILE A 359 -12.63 -32.92 -19.00
N HIS A 360 -13.72 -32.29 -19.43
CA HIS A 360 -13.86 -31.70 -20.76
C HIS A 360 -12.93 -30.50 -21.01
N LEU A 361 -12.30 -29.94 -19.99
CA LEU A 361 -11.32 -28.84 -20.10
C LEU A 361 -9.88 -29.28 -19.81
N ARG A 362 -9.64 -30.53 -19.39
CA ARG A 362 -8.30 -31.04 -19.10
C ARG A 362 -7.55 -31.30 -20.40
N ASN A 363 -6.24 -31.02 -20.37
CA ASN A 363 -5.35 -31.50 -21.41
C ASN A 363 -5.13 -33.02 -21.25
N ALA A 364 -5.06 -33.76 -22.36
CA ALA A 364 -4.77 -35.19 -22.39
C ALA A 364 -3.46 -35.49 -23.16
N PRO A 365 -2.30 -35.05 -22.64
CA PRO A 365 -1.03 -35.14 -23.36
C PRO A 365 -0.47 -36.56 -23.47
N THR A 366 -0.92 -37.52 -22.65
CA THR A 366 -0.39 -38.90 -22.66
C THR A 366 -1.39 -39.89 -23.27
N LYS A 367 -0.91 -41.03 -23.81
CA LYS A 367 -1.76 -42.11 -24.35
C LYS A 367 -2.74 -42.64 -23.29
N LEU A 368 -2.27 -42.87 -22.06
CA LEU A 368 -3.10 -43.32 -20.95
C LEU A 368 -4.22 -42.33 -20.62
N MET A 369 -3.97 -41.02 -20.69
CA MET A 369 -5.00 -40.00 -20.45
C MET A 369 -6.08 -40.02 -21.55
N LYS A 370 -5.70 -40.23 -22.82
CA LYS A 370 -6.67 -40.39 -23.91
C LYS A 370 -7.52 -41.66 -23.75
N GLU A 371 -6.89 -42.77 -23.38
CA GLU A 371 -7.58 -44.05 -23.12
C GLU A 371 -8.54 -43.98 -21.92
N LEU A 372 -8.26 -43.13 -20.93
CA LEU A 372 -9.14 -42.86 -19.78
C LEU A 372 -10.26 -41.85 -20.09
N GLY A 373 -10.43 -41.43 -21.36
CA GLY A 373 -11.51 -40.53 -21.79
C GLY A 373 -11.23 -39.02 -21.57
N TYR A 374 -10.04 -38.63 -21.12
CA TYR A 374 -9.70 -37.22 -20.98
C TYR A 374 -9.63 -36.54 -22.35
N GLY A 375 -10.32 -35.41 -22.51
CA GLY A 375 -10.34 -34.61 -23.74
C GLY A 375 -11.30 -35.09 -24.84
N HIS A 376 -11.96 -36.25 -24.70
CA HIS A 376 -12.95 -36.73 -25.68
C HIS A 376 -14.28 -35.95 -25.65
N GLU A 377 -14.61 -35.33 -24.52
CA GLU A 377 -15.79 -34.48 -24.34
C GLU A 377 -15.52 -32.99 -24.61
N TYR A 378 -14.28 -32.62 -24.97
CA TYR A 378 -13.94 -31.23 -25.26
C TYR A 378 -14.61 -30.77 -26.56
N ARG A 379 -15.48 -29.77 -26.45
CA ARG A 379 -16.12 -29.11 -27.59
C ARG A 379 -15.18 -28.07 -28.18
N TYR A 380 -14.51 -28.43 -29.28
CA TYR A 380 -13.59 -27.52 -29.95
C TYR A 380 -14.36 -26.43 -30.71
N ALA A 381 -14.40 -25.24 -30.12
CA ALA A 381 -15.26 -24.15 -30.57
C ALA A 381 -15.11 -23.78 -32.05
N HIS A 382 -13.91 -23.89 -32.64
CA HIS A 382 -13.69 -23.55 -34.05
C HIS A 382 -14.43 -24.46 -35.05
N ASP A 383 -14.79 -25.68 -34.64
CA ASP A 383 -15.54 -26.63 -35.47
C ASP A 383 -17.07 -26.47 -35.27
N GLU A 384 -17.50 -25.58 -34.38
CA GLU A 384 -18.90 -25.29 -34.11
C GLU A 384 -19.38 -24.02 -34.84
N PRO A 385 -20.70 -23.87 -35.07
CA PRO A 385 -21.27 -22.64 -35.63
C PRO A 385 -20.79 -21.38 -34.90
N ASP A 386 -20.51 -20.34 -35.68
CA ASP A 386 -20.00 -19.05 -35.18
C ASP A 386 -18.68 -19.11 -34.40
N ALA A 387 -17.96 -20.23 -34.50
CA ALA A 387 -16.79 -20.55 -33.70
C ALA A 387 -17.06 -20.46 -32.19
N TYR A 388 -18.26 -20.86 -31.74
CA TYR A 388 -18.69 -20.78 -30.34
C TYR A 388 -19.46 -22.03 -29.89
N ALA A 389 -18.95 -22.71 -28.85
CA ALA A 389 -19.57 -23.90 -28.28
C ALA A 389 -20.76 -23.55 -27.37
N ALA A 390 -21.91 -23.21 -27.97
CA ALA A 390 -23.10 -22.78 -27.25
C ALA A 390 -23.54 -23.83 -26.20
N GLY A 391 -23.83 -23.37 -24.97
CA GLY A 391 -24.23 -24.21 -23.84
C GLY A 391 -23.08 -24.86 -23.05
N GLU A 392 -21.83 -24.71 -23.51
CA GLU A 392 -20.65 -25.18 -22.78
C GLU A 392 -20.46 -24.41 -21.45
N THR A 393 -19.87 -25.07 -20.44
CA THR A 393 -19.53 -24.45 -19.15
C THR A 393 -18.02 -24.53 -18.90
N TYR A 394 -17.40 -23.38 -18.65
CA TYR A 394 -15.96 -23.26 -18.41
C TYR A 394 -15.58 -23.16 -16.92
N PHE A 395 -16.55 -23.29 -16.02
CA PHE A 395 -16.35 -23.37 -14.58
C PHE A 395 -16.39 -24.83 -14.10
N PRO A 396 -15.84 -25.15 -12.91
CA PRO A 396 -16.06 -26.44 -12.25
C PRO A 396 -17.54 -26.80 -12.14
N ASP A 397 -17.89 -28.08 -12.29
CA ASP A 397 -19.28 -28.54 -12.28
C ASP A 397 -20.00 -28.23 -10.95
N ASP A 398 -19.25 -28.20 -9.85
CA ASP A 398 -19.74 -27.88 -8.51
C ASP A 398 -19.68 -26.37 -8.19
N LEU A 399 -19.41 -25.53 -9.19
CA LEU A 399 -19.39 -24.08 -9.09
C LEU A 399 -20.48 -23.47 -9.96
N ARG A 400 -21.42 -22.76 -9.30
CA ARG A 400 -22.40 -21.94 -10.01
C ARG A 400 -21.69 -20.88 -10.85
N ALA A 401 -22.14 -20.71 -12.10
CA ALA A 401 -21.59 -19.73 -13.03
C ALA A 401 -21.47 -18.33 -12.40
N GLN A 402 -20.28 -17.74 -12.56
CA GLN A 402 -19.97 -16.40 -12.08
C GLN A 402 -20.02 -15.39 -13.24
N HIS A 403 -20.35 -14.14 -12.93
CA HIS A 403 -20.46 -13.05 -13.91
C HIS A 403 -19.68 -11.81 -13.44
N TRP A 404 -18.36 -11.97 -13.33
CA TRP A 404 -17.46 -10.93 -12.85
C TRP A 404 -17.27 -9.80 -13.86
N TYR A 405 -17.04 -10.14 -15.13
CA TYR A 405 -16.86 -9.13 -16.18
C TYR A 405 -18.20 -8.61 -16.67
N ARG A 406 -18.42 -7.32 -16.46
CA ARG A 406 -19.64 -6.58 -16.82
C ARG A 406 -19.25 -5.35 -17.63
N PRO A 407 -19.12 -5.47 -18.96
CA PRO A 407 -18.76 -4.35 -19.82
C PRO A 407 -19.72 -3.18 -19.64
N VAL A 408 -19.20 -1.96 -19.75
CA VAL A 408 -20.03 -0.74 -19.72
C VAL A 408 -20.28 -0.22 -21.14
N PRO A 409 -21.37 0.54 -21.38
CA PRO A 409 -21.71 1.03 -22.72
C PRO A 409 -20.87 2.28 -23.09
N ARG A 410 -19.55 2.19 -22.98
CA ARG A 410 -18.60 3.27 -23.28
C ARG A 410 -17.45 2.72 -24.12
N GLY A 411 -17.07 3.48 -25.15
CA GLY A 411 -16.02 3.06 -26.08
C GLY A 411 -16.29 1.68 -26.67
N LEU A 412 -15.23 0.87 -26.81
CA LEU A 412 -15.31 -0.47 -27.39
C LEU A 412 -16.11 -1.46 -26.53
N GLU A 413 -16.24 -1.22 -25.22
CA GLU A 413 -17.00 -2.12 -24.34
C GLU A 413 -18.49 -2.18 -24.68
N GLY A 414 -19.04 -1.18 -25.38
CA GLY A 414 -20.40 -1.27 -25.93
C GLY A 414 -20.55 -2.46 -26.88
N LYS A 415 -19.61 -2.61 -27.83
CA LYS A 415 -19.59 -3.74 -28.78
C LYS A 415 -19.24 -5.07 -28.12
N ILE A 416 -18.36 -5.05 -27.12
CA ILE A 416 -18.07 -6.25 -26.31
C ILE A 416 -19.34 -6.69 -25.57
N GLY A 417 -20.08 -5.76 -24.97
CA GLY A 417 -21.34 -6.03 -24.30
C GLY A 417 -22.39 -6.62 -25.24
N GLU A 418 -22.57 -6.04 -26.44
CA GLU A 418 -23.46 -6.58 -27.49
C GLU A 418 -23.07 -8.02 -27.84
N LYS A 419 -21.79 -8.28 -28.12
CA LYS A 419 -21.29 -9.63 -28.44
C LYS A 419 -21.57 -10.61 -27.31
N LEU A 420 -21.24 -10.27 -26.05
CA LEU A 420 -21.45 -11.17 -24.92
C LEU A 420 -22.93 -11.45 -24.65
N ASN A 421 -23.82 -10.49 -24.91
CA ASN A 421 -25.26 -10.70 -24.78
C ASN A 421 -25.82 -11.62 -25.88
N TRP A 422 -25.32 -11.49 -27.11
CA TRP A 422 -25.65 -12.41 -28.19
C TRP A 422 -25.14 -13.84 -27.92
N LEU A 423 -23.91 -14.00 -27.42
CA LEU A 423 -23.42 -15.33 -27.02
C LEU A 423 -24.28 -15.97 -25.92
N LYS A 424 -24.75 -15.18 -24.95
CA LYS A 424 -25.71 -15.66 -23.93
C LYS A 424 -27.07 -16.08 -24.53
N SER A 425 -27.52 -15.44 -25.62
CA SER A 425 -28.75 -15.88 -26.28
C SER A 425 -28.57 -17.21 -26.99
N LEU A 426 -27.41 -17.44 -27.63
CA LEU A 426 -27.06 -18.75 -28.21
C LEU A 426 -27.04 -19.85 -27.14
N ASP A 427 -26.43 -19.59 -25.98
CA ASP A 427 -26.47 -20.52 -24.84
C ASP A 427 -27.90 -20.84 -24.39
N ALA A 428 -28.77 -19.83 -24.33
CA ALA A 428 -30.16 -20.00 -23.91
C ALA A 428 -30.99 -20.77 -24.96
N GLU A 429 -30.73 -20.57 -26.25
CA GLU A 429 -31.34 -21.32 -27.34
C GLU A 429 -30.91 -22.79 -27.32
N TRP A 430 -29.61 -23.04 -27.20
CA TRP A 430 -29.06 -24.39 -27.08
C TRP A 430 -29.67 -25.14 -25.89
N ARG A 431 -29.74 -24.50 -24.71
CA ARG A 431 -30.36 -25.12 -23.52
C ARG A 431 -31.85 -25.40 -23.74
N ARG A 432 -32.59 -24.52 -24.41
CA ARG A 432 -34.01 -24.73 -24.74
C ARG A 432 -34.20 -25.92 -25.69
N ALA A 433 -33.37 -26.03 -26.72
CA ALA A 433 -33.41 -27.15 -27.68
C ALA A 433 -33.09 -28.49 -26.99
N ASN A 434 -32.03 -28.54 -26.17
CA ASN A 434 -31.56 -29.77 -25.56
C ASN A 434 -32.38 -30.19 -24.31
N THR A 435 -33.11 -29.27 -23.68
CA THR A 435 -34.09 -29.61 -22.63
C THR A 435 -35.37 -30.22 -23.23
N LYS A 436 -35.81 -29.74 -24.41
CA LYS A 436 -36.96 -30.30 -25.13
C LYS A 436 -36.68 -31.68 -25.72
N GLY A 437 -35.47 -31.92 -26.24
CA GLY A 437 -35.03 -33.24 -26.73
C GLY A 437 -35.05 -34.31 -25.63
N ARG A 438 -34.54 -33.99 -24.43
CA ARG A 438 -34.57 -34.90 -23.27
C ARG A 438 -36.00 -35.22 -22.78
N GLN A 439 -36.95 -34.31 -22.90
CA GLN A 439 -38.35 -34.57 -22.57
C GLN A 439 -39.07 -35.41 -23.64
N ALA A 440 -38.74 -35.22 -24.92
CA ALA A 440 -39.26 -36.04 -26.02
C ALA A 440 -38.72 -37.48 -26.00
N ASP A 441 -37.42 -37.66 -25.71
CA ASP A 441 -36.80 -39.00 -25.58
C ASP A 441 -37.27 -39.75 -24.33
N ALA A 442 -37.60 -39.03 -23.24
CA ALA A 442 -38.23 -39.62 -22.06
C ALA A 442 -39.69 -40.04 -22.31
N ALA A 443 -40.41 -39.37 -23.20
CA ALA A 443 -41.77 -39.71 -23.60
C ALA A 443 -41.83 -40.84 -24.66
N ALA A 444 -40.73 -41.12 -25.36
CA ALA A 444 -40.64 -42.13 -26.42
C ALA A 444 -40.14 -43.52 -25.93
N LYS A 445 -39.81 -43.70 -24.64
CA LYS A 445 -39.57 -45.05 -24.08
C LYS A 445 -40.92 -45.77 -23.88
N PRO A 446 -41.12 -46.98 -24.45
CA PRO A 446 -42.35 -47.72 -24.23
C PRO A 446 -42.42 -48.21 -22.78
N SER A 447 -43.55 -47.97 -22.12
CA SER A 447 -43.93 -48.60 -20.86
C SER A 447 -44.13 -50.10 -21.11
N GLY A 448 -43.09 -50.91 -20.88
CA GLY A 448 -43.19 -52.36 -20.85
C GLY A 448 -43.96 -52.83 -19.61
N ALA A 449 -45.06 -53.54 -19.85
CA ALA A 449 -45.95 -54.23 -18.91
C ALA A 449 -45.20 -54.96 -17.76
N GLY A 450 -45.68 -54.99 -16.52
CA GLY A 450 -47.06 -55.30 -16.16
C GLY A 450 -47.30 -56.82 -16.16
N ALA A 451 -46.48 -57.60 -15.44
CA ALA A 451 -46.73 -59.02 -15.20
C ALA A 451 -47.66 -59.19 -13.98
N THR A 452 -48.81 -59.78 -14.23
CA THR A 452 -49.92 -60.05 -13.30
C THR A 452 -49.63 -61.17 -12.30
N SER A 453 -50.23 -61.03 -11.11
CA SER A 453 -50.25 -61.94 -9.98
C SER A 453 -51.02 -63.26 -10.18
N SER A 454 -50.48 -64.36 -9.66
CA SER A 454 -51.20 -65.51 -9.03
C SER A 454 -50.13 -66.34 -8.30
N GLY A 455 -50.25 -66.90 -7.10
CA GLY A 455 -51.27 -66.97 -6.06
C GLY A 455 -50.81 -68.01 -5.03
N LYS A 456 -50.94 -67.67 -3.74
CA LYS A 456 -51.01 -68.55 -2.54
C LYS A 456 -49.72 -69.11 -1.86
N PRO A 457 -49.81 -69.41 -0.54
CA PRO A 457 -48.78 -69.05 0.45
C PRO A 457 -48.27 -70.24 1.30
N ALA A 458 -47.20 -70.03 2.09
CA ALA A 458 -47.01 -70.68 3.40
C ALA A 458 -45.89 -69.98 4.21
N PRO A 459 -45.97 -69.99 5.56
CA PRO A 459 -45.14 -69.20 6.47
C PRO A 459 -43.95 -70.01 7.02
N VAL A 460 -42.99 -69.33 7.67
CA VAL A 460 -42.22 -69.73 8.87
C VAL A 460 -41.18 -68.64 9.19
N GLU A 461 -41.23 -68.09 10.42
CA GLU A 461 -40.23 -67.23 11.07
C GLU A 461 -38.97 -68.03 11.53
N PRO A 462 -38.09 -67.54 12.42
CA PRO A 462 -37.05 -66.50 12.26
C PRO A 462 -35.64 -67.06 12.64
N SER A 463 -34.56 -66.30 12.39
CA SER A 463 -33.26 -66.35 13.12
C SER A 463 -32.25 -65.45 12.39
N ASP A 464 -31.87 -64.30 12.93
CA ASP A 464 -30.75 -64.08 13.87
C ASP A 464 -29.41 -63.86 13.14
N ASP A 465 -28.74 -62.76 13.55
CA ASP A 465 -27.29 -62.56 13.62
C ASP A 465 -26.46 -62.63 12.32
N GLU A 466 -25.35 -61.92 12.11
CA GLU A 466 -24.51 -61.08 12.95
C GLU A 466 -23.52 -60.34 12.01
N SER A 467 -23.11 -59.15 12.43
CA SER A 467 -21.72 -58.66 12.39
C SER A 467 -20.98 -58.27 11.10
N ALA A 468 -20.25 -57.15 11.28
CA ALA A 468 -19.03 -56.64 10.65
C ALA A 468 -19.15 -55.76 9.40
#